data_AF-A0A0A9YAW9-F1
#
_entry.id   AF-A0A0A9YAW9-F1
#
_cell.length_a   1.000
_cell.length_b   1.000
_cell.length_c   1.000
_cell.angle_alpha   90.00
_cell.angle_beta   90.00
_cell.angle_gamma   90.00
#
_symmetry.space_group_name_H-M   'P 1'
#
loop_
_entity.id
_entity.type
_entity.pdbx_description
1 polymer ?
#
loop_
_entity_poly.entity_id
_entity_poly.type
_entity_poly.pdbx_seq_one_letter_code
_entity_poly.pdbx_strand_id
1 'polypeptide(L)'
;GDHFFAGVRERHRWTSIFYRHPRSMYSRCERIVVLGTMLISTMLTSIMFFGAEYGAPDLPFAYMTLEDVLVSLQSMLIGTVLSYVTLYAFHVAKKKQKQTTPEEERESIQAEKKTEEETPEVKTGFAMKFYNKAKNNLPIRYLPVVDQKALNAQISREKFNYWLMAAWIVSSAALIVMSFVVIFYGLRYGKKRSLLWIQAFISGTLIDAFFLEPIKMVVFASLVALIFKRSSVGDIKVRVDYDQTEQPFKDYWARLVYMMNRIKPEYKPMPYKRLKKIYKFRQRMNFIRRYLLYMLILTVLSICAYLMCVDLLVRSRYLVNHQLKEILTGNGKAERIHNDVGFNNFTVDNLLPSIHRTRWYNGQFLKRDPKEPGRNETNETNWKGWCEDYNHKLLGVPRIRQQRLSLNLFATKDVSGYFRRFRLAGNLSRYFKFPLTFITLLNEDYKTYLVGWETYDKKKHGNVTHLWTHSKIHDTETDIYEGETGIPYPGHGYVELLYWNQGESEERYNALIMNKFLDNRTRVVFA
;
A
#
# COMPACT_ATOMS: atom_id res chain seq x y z
N GLY A 1 -19.00 25.01 18.27
CA GLY A 1 -17.92 24.73 17.29
C GLY A 1 -16.55 24.75 17.95
N ASP A 2 -16.11 25.89 18.45
CA ASP A 2 -14.71 26.15 18.82
C ASP A 2 -14.13 25.22 19.90
N HIS A 3 -14.95 24.80 20.86
CA HIS A 3 -14.53 23.84 21.90
C HIS A 3 -14.27 22.43 21.35
N PHE A 4 -15.01 22.00 20.33
CA PHE A 4 -14.79 20.71 19.68
C PHE A 4 -13.48 20.75 18.89
N PHE A 5 -13.24 21.80 18.10
CA PHE A 5 -11.99 21.97 17.36
C PHE A 5 -10.78 22.10 18.30
N ALA A 6 -10.90 22.80 19.43
CA ALA A 6 -9.85 22.85 20.44
C ALA A 6 -9.59 21.47 21.09
N GLY A 7 -10.66 20.70 21.33
CA GLY A 7 -10.58 19.32 21.83
C GLY A 7 -9.85 18.40 20.86
N VAL A 8 -10.27 18.37 19.59
CA VAL A 8 -9.62 17.58 18.53
C VAL A 8 -8.16 18.01 18.40
N ARG A 9 -7.88 19.32 18.34
CA ARG A 9 -6.52 19.85 18.18
C ARG A 9 -5.55 19.44 19.27
N GLU A 10 -5.99 19.28 20.52
CA GLU A 10 -5.08 18.97 21.63
C GLU A 10 -5.18 17.54 22.15
N ARG A 11 -6.30 16.85 21.97
CA ARG A 11 -6.55 15.49 22.48
C ARG A 11 -6.39 14.41 21.41
N HIS A 12 -6.56 14.72 20.12
CA HIS A 12 -6.29 13.77 19.04
C HIS A 12 -4.78 13.60 18.90
N ARG A 13 -4.26 12.41 19.13
CA ARG A 13 -2.81 12.20 19.29
C ARG A 13 -2.04 12.62 18.04
N TRP A 14 -2.54 12.25 16.86
CA TRP A 14 -1.97 12.66 15.58
C TRP A 14 -2.06 14.17 15.30
N THR A 15 -3.27 14.76 15.38
CA THR A 15 -3.42 16.19 15.02
C THR A 15 -2.74 17.12 16.04
N SER A 16 -2.58 16.67 17.28
CA SER A 16 -1.92 17.41 18.36
C SER A 16 -0.45 17.72 18.08
N ILE A 17 0.22 16.97 17.23
CA ILE A 17 1.62 17.23 16.87
C ILE A 17 1.70 18.47 15.96
N PHE A 18 0.81 18.55 14.96
CA PHE A 18 0.83 19.59 13.94
C PHE A 18 0.19 20.89 14.39
N TYR A 19 -0.99 20.78 15.02
CA TYR A 19 -1.84 21.92 15.33
C TYR A 19 -1.75 22.36 16.80
N ARG A 20 -0.76 21.89 17.57
CA ARG A 20 -0.51 22.29 18.97
C ARG A 20 -0.68 23.79 19.18
N HIS A 21 -1.50 24.17 20.15
CA HIS A 21 -1.61 25.55 20.62
C HIS A 21 -0.31 26.02 21.31
N PRO A 22 0.18 27.25 21.04
CA PRO A 22 1.42 27.77 21.62
C PRO A 22 1.48 27.77 23.15
N ARG A 23 0.32 27.81 23.81
CA ARG A 23 0.18 27.79 25.28
C ARG A 23 -0.07 26.41 25.89
N SER A 24 0.00 25.32 25.11
CA SER A 24 -0.22 23.98 25.67
C SER A 24 0.98 23.54 26.53
N MET A 25 0.71 22.81 27.63
CA MET A 25 1.74 22.37 28.58
C MET A 25 2.76 21.38 27.98
N TYR A 26 2.35 20.58 26.99
CA TYR A 26 3.16 19.50 26.41
C TYR A 26 3.85 19.93 25.12
N SER A 27 5.14 19.62 24.96
CA SER A 27 5.90 19.98 23.76
C SER A 27 5.52 19.12 22.55
N ARG A 28 5.85 19.57 21.33
CA ARG A 28 5.63 18.74 20.12
C ARG A 28 6.47 17.47 20.17
N CYS A 29 7.70 17.56 20.66
CA CYS A 29 8.59 16.41 20.79
C CYS A 29 8.05 15.41 21.81
N GLU A 30 7.52 15.86 22.95
CA GLU A 30 6.84 14.98 23.92
C GLU A 30 5.64 14.25 23.30
N ARG A 31 4.83 14.97 22.50
CA ARG A 31 3.70 14.36 21.77
C ARG A 31 4.15 13.32 20.75
N ILE A 32 5.28 13.56 20.08
CA ILE A 32 5.90 12.59 19.16
C ILE A 32 6.36 11.35 19.92
N VAL A 33 7.00 11.49 21.09
CA VAL A 33 7.41 10.34 21.91
C VAL A 33 6.21 9.53 22.35
N VAL A 34 5.15 10.19 22.84
CA VAL A 34 3.92 9.51 23.26
C VAL A 34 3.28 8.75 22.10
N LEU A 35 3.17 9.38 20.92
CA LEU A 35 2.68 8.71 19.72
C LEU A 35 3.57 7.55 19.30
N GLY A 36 4.89 7.72 19.34
CA GLY A 36 5.87 6.67 19.05
C GLY A 36 5.73 5.48 20.02
N THR A 37 5.52 5.75 21.31
CA THR A 37 5.32 4.70 22.33
C THR A 37 4.03 3.93 22.09
N MET A 38 2.96 4.62 21.68
CA MET A 38 1.73 3.96 21.25
C MET A 38 1.99 3.08 20.03
N LEU A 39 2.57 3.61 18.95
CA LEU A 39 2.79 2.87 17.71
C LEU A 39 3.67 1.63 17.92
N ILE A 40 4.83 1.79 18.56
CA ILE A 40 5.77 0.68 18.76
C ILE A 40 5.20 -0.37 19.71
N SER A 41 4.44 0.03 20.74
CA SER A 41 3.78 -0.95 21.63
C SER A 41 2.61 -1.67 20.95
N THR A 42 1.81 -0.99 20.13
CA THR A 42 0.79 -1.65 19.29
C THR A 42 1.43 -2.62 18.30
N MET A 43 2.58 -2.25 17.73
CA MET A 43 3.35 -3.09 16.81
C MET A 43 3.87 -4.34 17.54
N LEU A 44 4.47 -4.16 18.73
CA LEU A 44 4.96 -5.25 19.56
C LEU A 44 3.86 -6.22 20.02
N THR A 45 2.72 -5.71 20.44
CA THR A 45 1.60 -6.56 20.88
C THR A 45 0.95 -7.27 19.70
N SER A 46 0.77 -6.57 18.57
CA SER A 46 0.23 -7.20 17.36
C SER A 46 1.10 -8.35 16.86
N ILE A 47 2.44 -8.21 16.85
CA ILE A 47 3.33 -9.29 16.40
C ILE A 47 3.33 -10.47 17.36
N MET A 48 3.21 -10.22 18.67
CA MET A 48 3.10 -11.28 19.67
C MET A 48 1.82 -12.12 19.50
N PHE A 49 0.70 -11.50 19.16
CA PHE A 49 -0.59 -12.18 19.01
C PHE A 49 -0.84 -12.74 17.60
N PHE A 50 -0.11 -12.29 16.58
CA PHE A 50 -0.23 -12.80 15.20
C PHE A 50 0.25 -14.25 15.04
N GLY A 51 0.98 -14.81 16.01
CA GLY A 51 1.69 -16.08 15.91
C GLY A 51 0.97 -17.34 16.38
N ALA A 52 -0.29 -17.28 16.78
CA ALA A 52 -1.02 -18.47 17.24
C ALA A 52 -1.71 -19.17 16.04
N GLU A 53 -1.04 -20.19 15.50
CA GLU A 53 -1.64 -21.42 14.92
C GLU A 53 -1.94 -21.58 13.41
N TYR A 54 -1.88 -20.59 12.52
CA TYR A 54 -2.23 -20.85 11.10
C TYR A 54 -1.07 -20.91 10.10
N GLY A 55 -1.05 -21.97 9.28
CA GLY A 55 -0.17 -22.11 8.11
C GLY A 55 -0.38 -20.95 7.14
N ALA A 56 0.70 -20.28 6.74
CA ALA A 56 0.59 -19.09 5.89
C ALA A 56 0.06 -19.46 4.49
N PRO A 57 -0.98 -18.79 3.97
CA PRO A 57 -1.40 -18.95 2.59
C PRO A 57 -0.29 -18.51 1.63
N ASP A 58 -0.21 -19.14 0.45
CA ASP A 58 0.86 -18.90 -0.53
C ASP A 58 0.82 -17.51 -1.18
N LEU A 59 -0.32 -16.81 -1.08
CA LEU A 59 -0.52 -15.47 -1.58
C LEU A 59 -0.60 -14.46 -0.42
N PRO A 60 0.25 -13.42 -0.39
CA PRO A 60 0.25 -12.39 0.65
C PRO A 60 -0.97 -11.45 0.61
N PHE A 61 -1.92 -11.64 -0.31
CA PHE A 61 -3.11 -10.81 -0.48
C PHE A 61 -4.40 -11.48 0.02
N ALA A 62 -4.30 -12.61 0.72
CA ALA A 62 -5.48 -13.31 1.22
C ALA A 62 -6.22 -12.51 2.32
N TYR A 63 -7.54 -12.59 2.25
CA TYR A 63 -8.57 -11.89 3.02
C TYR A 63 -8.22 -11.68 4.52
N MET A 64 -8.41 -10.45 5.02
CA MET A 64 -8.31 -10.17 6.47
C MET A 64 -9.32 -11.03 7.23
N THR A 65 -8.82 -11.88 8.13
CA THR A 65 -9.70 -12.69 8.98
C THR A 65 -10.26 -11.83 10.12
N LEU A 66 -11.39 -12.23 10.70
CA LEU A 66 -11.93 -11.55 11.89
C LEU A 66 -10.98 -11.67 13.09
N GLU A 67 -10.18 -12.73 13.15
CA GLU A 67 -9.14 -12.93 14.16
C GLU A 67 -8.05 -11.85 14.05
N ASP A 68 -7.60 -11.53 12.83
CA ASP A 68 -6.65 -10.44 12.59
C ASP A 68 -7.19 -9.09 13.07
N VAL A 69 -8.49 -8.84 12.87
CA VAL A 69 -9.16 -7.62 13.36
C VAL A 69 -9.23 -7.60 14.88
N LEU A 70 -9.56 -8.73 15.53
CA LEU A 70 -9.58 -8.82 16.98
C LEU A 70 -8.19 -8.60 17.60
N VAL A 71 -7.14 -9.17 17.00
CA VAL A 71 -5.75 -8.93 17.40
C VAL A 71 -5.39 -7.45 17.24
N SER A 72 -5.83 -6.80 16.16
CA SER A 72 -5.61 -5.37 15.95
C SER A 72 -6.30 -4.49 17.03
N LEU A 73 -7.50 -4.88 17.48
CA LEU A 73 -8.24 -4.17 18.53
C LEU A 73 -7.61 -4.37 19.92
N GLN A 74 -7.20 -5.59 20.24
CA GLN A 74 -6.53 -5.91 21.51
C GLN A 74 -5.19 -5.18 21.64
N SER A 75 -4.36 -5.26 20.59
CA SER A 75 -3.06 -4.59 20.53
C SER A 75 -3.20 -3.07 20.64
N MET A 76 -4.21 -2.49 19.98
CA MET A 76 -4.57 -1.08 20.11
C MET A 76 -4.88 -0.68 21.55
N LEU A 77 -5.72 -1.44 22.27
CA LEU A 77 -6.07 -1.13 23.65
C LEU A 77 -4.83 -1.12 24.55
N ILE A 78 -3.99 -2.16 24.45
CA ILE A 78 -2.75 -2.26 25.23
C ILE A 78 -1.81 -1.09 24.92
N GLY A 79 -1.63 -0.77 23.64
CA GLY A 79 -0.77 0.33 23.22
C GLY A 79 -1.26 1.70 23.71
N THR A 80 -2.58 1.91 23.79
CA THR A 80 -3.11 3.15 24.38
C THR A 80 -2.80 3.27 25.87
N VAL A 81 -2.94 2.19 26.65
CA VAL A 81 -2.60 2.19 28.09
C VAL A 81 -1.13 2.54 28.30
N LEU A 82 -0.22 1.92 27.54
CA LEU A 82 1.21 2.20 27.62
C LEU A 82 1.55 3.66 27.26
N SER A 83 0.87 4.23 26.26
CA SER A 83 1.05 5.65 25.90
C SER A 83 0.58 6.63 26.99
N TYR A 84 -0.42 6.25 27.80
CA TYR A 84 -0.85 7.06 28.95
C TYR A 84 0.17 7.03 30.08
N VAL A 85 0.87 5.90 30.29
CA VAL A 85 1.95 5.80 31.27
C VAL A 85 3.09 6.78 30.92
N THR A 86 3.47 6.87 29.64
CA THR A 86 4.51 7.81 29.20
C THR A 86 4.06 9.27 29.32
N LEU A 87 2.80 9.59 28.99
CA LEU A 87 2.21 10.90 29.26
C LEU A 87 2.20 11.27 30.75
N TYR A 88 1.87 10.31 31.61
CA TYR A 88 1.84 10.51 33.05
C TYR A 88 3.23 10.79 33.61
N ALA A 89 4.26 10.07 33.14
CA ALA A 89 5.65 10.34 33.51
C ALA A 89 6.07 11.79 33.20
N PHE A 90 5.75 12.30 32.00
CA PHE A 90 6.01 13.70 31.64
C PHE A 90 5.18 14.69 32.48
N HIS A 91 3.94 14.35 32.83
CA HIS A 91 3.10 15.19 33.68
C HIS A 91 3.70 15.35 35.08
N VAL A 92 4.14 14.25 35.71
CA VAL A 92 4.77 14.26 37.03
C VAL A 92 6.07 15.08 37.00
N ALA A 93 6.92 14.89 35.98
CA ALA A 93 8.16 15.64 35.83
C ALA A 93 7.92 17.16 35.72
N LYS A 94 6.87 17.58 35.02
CA LYS A 94 6.50 19.00 34.88
C LYS A 94 5.80 19.59 36.10
N LYS A 95 5.01 18.79 36.83
CA LYS A 95 4.41 19.22 38.11
C LYS A 95 5.51 19.54 39.14
N LYS A 96 6.54 18.70 39.22
CA LYS A 96 7.72 18.95 40.06
C LYS A 96 8.49 20.21 39.63
N GLN A 97 8.57 20.50 38.33
CA GLN A 97 9.21 21.73 37.81
C GLN A 97 8.53 23.01 38.32
N LYS A 98 7.20 23.07 38.30
CA LYS A 98 6.45 24.22 38.84
C LYS A 98 6.64 24.41 40.35
N GLN A 99 7.00 23.34 41.06
CA GLN A 99 7.33 23.36 42.49
C GLN A 99 8.80 23.71 42.77
N THR A 100 9.62 23.99 41.75
CA THR A 100 11.02 24.43 41.92
C THR A 100 11.30 25.88 41.49
N THR A 101 10.30 26.60 40.95
CA THR A 101 10.38 28.05 40.64
C THR A 101 10.42 28.90 41.92
N PRO A 102 11.03 30.12 41.91
CA PRO A 102 11.35 30.92 43.10
C PRO A 102 10.17 31.15 44.07
N GLU A 103 10.46 31.16 45.37
CA GLU A 103 9.46 31.32 46.45
C GLU A 103 8.72 32.65 46.39
N GLU A 104 9.38 33.73 45.94
CA GLU A 104 8.80 35.08 45.75
C GLU A 104 7.58 35.09 44.80
N GLU A 105 7.59 34.24 43.76
CA GLU A 105 6.49 34.11 42.79
C GLU A 105 5.30 33.32 43.39
N ARG A 106 5.51 32.53 44.45
CA ARG A 106 4.44 31.81 45.16
C ARG A 106 3.80 32.66 46.22
N GLU A 107 4.59 33.45 46.95
CA GLU A 107 4.11 34.35 47.99
C GLU A 107 3.21 35.45 47.41
N SER A 108 3.57 36.03 46.27
CA SER A 108 2.73 36.99 45.53
C SER A 108 1.40 36.37 45.06
N ILE A 109 1.42 35.12 44.57
CA ILE A 109 0.21 34.40 44.15
C ILE A 109 -0.72 34.06 45.33
N GLN A 110 -0.14 33.78 46.50
CA GLN A 110 -0.87 33.46 47.74
C GLN A 110 -1.40 34.72 48.45
N ALA A 111 -0.66 35.84 48.40
CA ALA A 111 -1.11 37.13 48.93
C ALA A 111 -2.35 37.64 48.18
N GLU A 112 -2.37 37.55 46.85
CA GLU A 112 -3.54 37.95 46.02
C GLU A 112 -4.79 37.10 46.32
N LYS A 113 -4.61 35.82 46.68
CA LYS A 113 -5.74 34.94 47.08
C LYS A 113 -6.35 35.33 48.42
N LYS A 114 -5.53 35.81 49.36
CA LYS A 114 -6.01 36.31 50.65
C LYS A 114 -6.76 37.64 50.49
N THR A 115 -6.33 38.52 49.60
CA THR A 115 -7.01 39.78 49.28
C THR A 115 -8.39 39.58 48.61
N GLU A 116 -8.57 38.51 47.83
CA GLU A 116 -9.87 38.17 47.21
C GLU A 116 -10.89 37.56 48.21
N GLU A 117 -10.44 36.95 49.31
CA GLU A 117 -11.30 36.33 50.34
C GLU A 117 -11.91 37.34 51.33
N GLU A 118 -11.37 38.56 51.45
CA GLU A 118 -11.80 39.58 52.44
C GLU A 118 -12.84 40.61 51.92
N THR A 119 -13.58 40.34 50.84
CA THR A 119 -14.67 41.24 50.40
C THR A 119 -15.96 40.97 51.19
N PRO A 120 -16.62 42.01 51.77
CA PRO A 120 -17.76 41.80 52.66
C PRO A 120 -19.01 41.31 51.90
N GLU A 121 -19.66 40.27 52.43
CA GLU A 121 -20.85 39.65 51.87
C GLU A 121 -22.09 40.57 51.91
N VAL A 122 -22.55 41.04 50.75
CA VAL A 122 -23.85 41.71 50.60
C VAL A 122 -24.95 40.66 50.40
N LYS A 123 -25.95 40.64 51.28
CA LYS A 123 -27.11 39.73 51.22
C LYS A 123 -27.86 39.90 49.90
N THR A 124 -27.88 38.84 49.08
CA THR A 124 -28.57 38.83 47.78
C THR A 124 -29.38 37.54 47.57
N GLY A 125 -30.54 37.68 46.95
CA GLY A 125 -31.60 36.65 46.85
C GLY A 125 -31.29 35.44 45.96
N PHE A 126 -32.24 34.50 45.89
CA PHE A 126 -32.10 33.16 45.29
C PHE A 126 -31.54 33.15 43.84
N ALA A 127 -31.89 34.15 43.03
CA ALA A 127 -31.35 34.34 41.68
C ALA A 127 -29.83 34.62 41.68
N MET A 128 -29.33 35.33 42.69
CA MET A 128 -27.90 35.60 42.89
C MET A 128 -27.14 34.39 43.42
N LYS A 129 -27.78 33.50 44.20
CA LYS A 129 -27.24 32.18 44.57
C LYS A 129 -27.08 31.28 43.34
N PHE A 130 -28.04 31.30 42.42
CA PHE A 130 -27.92 30.60 41.13
C PHE A 130 -26.86 31.24 40.22
N TYR A 131 -26.80 32.57 40.19
CA TYR A 131 -25.77 33.31 39.45
C TYR A 131 -24.36 33.04 39.98
N ASN A 132 -24.15 33.02 41.30
CA ASN A 132 -22.86 32.71 41.91
C ASN A 132 -22.49 31.22 41.77
N LYS A 133 -23.47 30.31 41.80
CA LYS A 133 -23.26 28.88 41.51
C LYS A 133 -22.88 28.63 40.03
N ALA A 134 -23.38 29.46 39.12
CA ALA A 134 -23.00 29.47 37.70
C ALA A 134 -21.67 30.21 37.44
N LYS A 135 -21.35 31.26 38.21
CA LYS A 135 -20.09 32.04 38.15
C LYS A 135 -18.89 31.24 38.64
N ASN A 136 -19.10 30.29 39.56
CA ASN A 136 -18.06 29.35 40.01
C ASN A 136 -17.63 28.34 38.93
N ASN A 137 -18.13 28.46 37.68
CA ASN A 137 -17.75 27.68 36.50
C ASN A 137 -17.03 28.52 35.42
N LEU A 138 -15.82 29.00 35.76
CA LEU A 138 -14.68 29.49 34.90
C LEU A 138 -14.55 31.03 34.74
N PRO A 139 -13.31 31.59 34.57
CA PRO A 139 -12.08 30.94 34.09
C PRO A 139 -10.82 31.11 34.96
N ILE A 140 -9.78 30.39 34.52
CA ILE A 140 -8.48 30.20 35.14
C ILE A 140 -7.54 31.41 34.96
N ARG A 141 -6.75 31.67 36.01
CA ARG A 141 -5.79 32.78 36.19
C ARG A 141 -4.61 32.65 35.22
N TYR A 142 -4.28 33.75 34.53
CA TYR A 142 -3.13 33.88 33.64
C TYR A 142 -2.09 34.83 34.25
N LEU A 143 -0.80 34.53 34.04
CA LEU A 143 0.32 35.40 34.40
C LEU A 143 0.43 36.59 33.45
N PRO A 144 0.92 37.75 33.92
CA PRO A 144 1.02 38.99 33.13
C PRO A 144 1.90 38.81 31.89
N VAL A 145 1.74 39.70 30.91
CA VAL A 145 2.66 39.81 29.76
C VAL A 145 4.01 40.27 30.30
N VAL A 146 4.89 39.30 30.56
CA VAL A 146 6.25 39.55 31.04
C VAL A 146 6.99 40.34 29.96
N ASP A 147 7.53 41.48 30.38
CA ASP A 147 8.30 42.38 29.55
C ASP A 147 9.48 41.63 28.89
N GLN A 148 9.86 41.97 27.67
CA GLN A 148 10.78 41.13 26.87
C GLN A 148 12.18 40.97 27.53
N LYS A 149 12.56 41.93 28.39
CA LYS A 149 13.75 41.84 29.26
C LYS A 149 13.54 40.89 30.45
N ALA A 150 12.37 40.91 31.08
CA ALA A 150 12.02 40.00 32.18
C ALA A 150 11.83 38.56 31.68
N LEU A 151 11.36 38.36 30.44
CA LEU A 151 11.30 37.05 29.78
C LEU A 151 12.69 36.49 29.53
N ASN A 152 13.63 37.31 29.05
CA ASN A 152 15.02 36.90 28.85
C ASN A 152 15.74 36.63 30.18
N ALA A 153 15.40 37.37 31.25
CA ALA A 153 15.89 37.10 32.60
C ALA A 153 15.27 35.84 33.24
N GLN A 154 14.02 35.50 32.88
CA GLN A 154 13.38 34.22 33.23
C GLN A 154 14.04 33.05 32.48
N ILE A 155 14.29 33.20 31.18
CA ILE A 155 14.98 32.20 30.35
C ILE A 155 16.42 31.97 30.86
N SER A 156 17.13 33.02 31.31
CA SER A 156 18.46 32.87 31.91
C SER A 156 18.44 32.26 33.32
N ARG A 157 17.27 32.21 33.98
CA ARG A 157 17.05 31.58 35.30
C ARG A 157 16.50 30.16 35.21
N GLU A 158 16.19 29.63 34.01
CA GLU A 158 15.72 28.25 33.86
C GLU A 158 16.82 27.26 34.28
N LYS A 159 16.75 26.80 35.53
CA LYS A 159 17.59 25.71 36.03
C LYS A 159 17.30 24.45 35.23
N PHE A 160 18.37 23.73 34.88
CA PHE A 160 18.31 22.47 34.16
C PHE A 160 17.41 21.46 34.90
N ASN A 161 16.35 20.97 34.24
CA ASN A 161 15.35 20.13 34.88
C ASN A 161 15.70 18.64 34.76
N TYR A 162 16.41 18.11 35.77
CA TYR A 162 16.81 16.71 35.84
C TYR A 162 15.64 15.71 35.76
N TRP A 163 14.48 16.03 36.33
CA TRP A 163 13.31 15.14 36.29
C TRP A 163 12.71 15.00 34.89
N LEU A 164 12.70 16.10 34.13
CA LEU A 164 12.25 16.07 32.74
C LEU A 164 13.24 15.27 31.88
N MET A 165 14.54 15.45 32.09
CA MET A 165 15.57 14.68 31.38
C MET A 165 15.48 13.18 31.68
N ALA A 166 15.24 12.79 32.93
CA ALA A 166 15.04 11.40 33.30
C ALA A 166 13.83 10.79 32.58
N ALA A 167 12.70 11.51 32.51
CA ALA A 167 11.52 11.04 31.77
C ALA A 167 11.81 10.85 30.26
N TRP A 168 12.60 11.73 29.66
CA TRP A 168 13.06 11.58 28.27
C TRP A 168 13.95 10.35 28.06
N ILE A 169 14.92 10.12 28.94
CA ILE A 169 15.84 8.98 28.84
C ILE A 169 15.06 7.67 28.98
N VAL A 170 14.20 7.56 30.01
CA VAL A 170 13.42 6.34 30.26
C VAL A 170 12.46 6.03 29.11
N SER A 171 11.73 7.04 28.62
CA SER A 171 10.80 6.84 27.50
C SER A 171 11.53 6.46 26.21
N SER A 172 12.70 7.04 25.94
CA SER A 172 13.50 6.71 24.76
C SER A 172 14.12 5.32 24.86
N ALA A 173 14.63 4.93 26.03
CA ALA A 173 15.17 3.60 26.26
C ALA A 173 14.09 2.52 26.07
N ALA A 174 12.89 2.73 26.61
CA ALA A 174 11.76 1.83 26.43
C ALA A 174 11.40 1.63 24.94
N LEU A 175 11.42 2.70 24.15
CA LEU A 175 11.18 2.63 22.71
C LEU A 175 12.23 1.78 21.98
N ILE A 176 13.50 1.95 22.32
CA ILE A 176 14.61 1.18 21.72
C ILE A 176 14.44 -0.30 22.03
N VAL A 177 14.13 -0.64 23.29
CA VAL A 177 13.92 -2.03 23.72
C VAL A 177 12.73 -2.66 22.99
N MET A 178 11.58 -1.98 22.93
CA MET A 178 10.42 -2.51 22.21
C MET A 178 10.70 -2.68 20.71
N SER A 179 11.38 -1.72 20.09
CA SER A 179 11.77 -1.79 18.67
C SER A 179 12.67 -2.99 18.38
N PHE A 180 13.68 -3.21 19.24
CA PHE A 180 14.56 -4.37 19.16
C PHE A 180 13.75 -5.67 19.21
N VAL A 181 12.85 -5.83 20.17
CA VAL A 181 12.03 -7.04 20.30
C VAL A 181 11.17 -7.28 19.05
N VAL A 182 10.57 -6.25 18.45
CA VAL A 182 9.78 -6.41 17.22
C VAL A 182 10.65 -6.94 16.07
N ILE A 183 11.86 -6.44 15.91
CA ILE A 183 12.78 -6.90 14.86
C ILE A 183 13.08 -8.41 15.05
N PHE A 184 13.35 -8.87 16.27
CA PHE A 184 13.60 -10.28 16.55
C PHE A 184 12.40 -11.17 16.22
N TYR A 185 11.18 -10.75 16.59
CA TYR A 185 9.97 -11.49 16.21
C TYR A 185 9.77 -11.50 14.69
N GLY A 186 10.01 -10.38 14.01
CA GLY A 186 9.90 -10.28 12.55
C GLY A 186 10.88 -11.18 11.80
N LEU A 187 12.10 -11.37 12.33
CA LEU A 187 13.07 -12.31 11.79
C LEU A 187 12.65 -13.77 12.03
N ARG A 188 12.06 -14.08 13.19
CA ARG A 188 11.60 -15.43 13.53
C ARG A 188 10.45 -15.92 12.63
N TYR A 189 9.55 -15.04 12.19
CA TYR A 189 8.39 -15.42 11.36
C TYR A 189 8.71 -15.67 9.87
N GLY A 190 9.86 -15.21 9.39
CA GLY A 190 10.24 -15.34 7.99
C GLY A 190 9.45 -14.42 7.05
N LYS A 191 9.92 -14.28 5.80
CA LYS A 191 9.46 -13.24 4.86
C LYS A 191 7.95 -13.21 4.62
N LYS A 192 7.33 -14.36 4.32
CA LYS A 192 5.91 -14.44 3.93
C LYS A 192 4.98 -13.98 5.06
N ARG A 193 5.18 -14.49 6.29
CA ARG A 193 4.35 -14.16 7.45
C ARG A 193 4.57 -12.73 7.94
N SER A 194 5.81 -12.26 7.97
CA SER A 194 6.12 -10.89 8.39
C SER A 194 5.48 -9.84 7.46
N LEU A 195 5.36 -10.13 6.16
CA LEU A 195 4.69 -9.24 5.21
C LEU A 195 3.17 -9.16 5.48
N LEU A 196 2.52 -10.31 5.69
CA LEU A 196 1.10 -10.36 6.07
C LEU A 196 0.82 -9.61 7.38
N TRP A 197 1.67 -9.81 8.40
CA TRP A 197 1.56 -9.11 9.68
C TRP A 197 1.71 -7.60 9.53
N ILE A 198 2.71 -7.12 8.77
CA ILE A 198 2.89 -5.68 8.53
C ILE A 198 1.66 -5.08 7.85
N GLN A 199 1.07 -5.78 6.89
CA GLN A 199 -0.15 -5.33 6.22
C GLN A 199 -1.33 -5.22 7.21
N ALA A 200 -1.53 -6.22 8.07
CA ALA A 200 -2.57 -6.19 9.10
C ALA A 200 -2.33 -5.05 10.11
N PHE A 201 -1.08 -4.83 10.51
CA PHE A 201 -0.71 -3.72 11.39
C PHE A 201 -0.96 -2.35 10.76
N ILE A 202 -0.56 -2.13 9.50
CA ILE A 202 -0.75 -0.84 8.80
C ILE A 202 -2.25 -0.56 8.61
N SER A 203 -3.03 -1.54 8.15
CA SER A 203 -4.47 -1.38 7.99
C SER A 203 -5.16 -1.11 9.33
N GLY A 204 -4.82 -1.84 10.38
CA GLY A 204 -5.36 -1.62 11.74
C GLY A 204 -5.01 -0.25 12.31
N THR A 205 -3.76 0.22 12.15
CA THR A 205 -3.34 1.54 12.63
C THR A 205 -4.01 2.70 11.88
N LEU A 206 -4.30 2.53 10.59
CA LEU A 206 -5.06 3.51 9.80
C LEU A 206 -6.53 3.57 10.27
N ILE A 207 -7.16 2.42 10.50
CA ILE A 207 -8.53 2.36 11.04
C ILE A 207 -8.59 3.05 12.41
N ASP A 208 -7.60 2.82 13.29
CA ASP A 208 -7.53 3.49 14.59
C ASP A 208 -7.37 5.01 14.44
N ALA A 209 -6.43 5.47 13.60
CA ALA A 209 -6.14 6.88 13.42
C ALA A 209 -7.31 7.69 12.88
N PHE A 210 -8.05 7.16 11.89
CA PHE A 210 -9.14 7.89 11.24
C PHE A 210 -10.50 7.70 11.89
N PHE A 211 -10.82 6.52 12.42
CA PHE A 211 -12.17 6.20 12.91
C PHE A 211 -12.22 6.11 14.43
N LEU A 212 -11.35 5.30 15.05
CA LEU A 212 -11.44 5.02 16.48
C LEU A 212 -10.93 6.17 17.35
N GLU A 213 -9.94 6.96 16.92
CA GLU A 213 -9.48 8.14 17.67
C GLU A 213 -10.58 9.20 17.89
N PRO A 214 -11.32 9.64 16.86
CA PRO A 214 -12.49 10.51 17.04
C PRO A 214 -13.52 9.94 18.01
N ILE A 215 -13.83 8.64 17.89
CA ILE A 215 -14.79 7.96 18.78
C ILE A 215 -14.28 7.97 20.24
N LYS A 216 -13.02 7.60 20.47
CA LYS A 216 -12.38 7.61 21.80
C LYS A 216 -12.43 8.99 22.44
N MET A 217 -12.24 10.06 21.67
CA MET A 217 -12.33 11.43 22.17
C MET A 217 -13.74 11.81 22.62
N VAL A 218 -14.77 11.41 21.87
CA VAL A 218 -16.17 11.64 22.23
C VAL A 218 -16.54 10.86 23.50
N VAL A 219 -16.17 9.58 23.56
CA VAL A 219 -16.39 8.74 24.75
C VAL A 219 -15.71 9.33 25.98
N PHE A 220 -14.43 9.70 25.87
CA PHE A 220 -13.71 10.30 26.99
C PHE A 220 -14.30 11.65 27.42
N ALA A 221 -14.71 12.50 26.46
CA ALA A 221 -15.37 13.75 26.77
C ALA A 221 -16.71 13.53 27.51
N SER A 222 -17.48 12.52 27.09
CA SER A 222 -18.74 12.17 27.74
C SER A 222 -18.54 11.63 29.16
N LEU A 223 -17.57 10.73 29.37
CA LEU A 223 -17.23 10.20 30.69
C LEU A 223 -16.75 11.30 31.64
N VAL A 224 -15.87 12.19 31.18
CA VAL A 224 -15.40 13.33 31.99
C VAL A 224 -16.54 14.27 32.33
N ALA A 225 -17.46 14.54 31.39
CA ALA A 225 -18.63 15.38 31.66
C ALA A 225 -19.56 14.77 32.71
N LEU A 226 -19.75 13.44 32.69
CA LEU A 226 -20.57 12.71 33.65
C LEU A 226 -19.90 12.64 35.04
N ILE A 227 -18.62 12.30 35.11
CA ILE A 227 -17.89 12.09 36.36
C ILE A 227 -17.62 13.42 37.08
N PHE A 228 -17.15 14.42 36.36
CA PHE A 228 -16.70 15.67 36.99
C PHE A 228 -17.79 16.74 37.08
N LYS A 229 -18.98 16.54 36.47
CA LYS A 229 -20.08 17.53 36.34
C LYS A 229 -19.65 18.95 35.91
N ARG A 230 -18.40 19.10 35.49
CA ARG A 230 -17.70 20.28 35.03
C ARG A 230 -16.71 19.78 33.99
N SER A 231 -16.84 20.28 32.77
CA SER A 231 -15.88 19.93 31.72
C SER A 231 -14.54 20.58 32.06
N SER A 232 -13.52 19.75 32.31
CA SER A 232 -12.13 20.21 32.44
C SER A 232 -11.56 20.54 31.05
N VAL A 233 -12.27 21.35 30.27
CA VAL A 233 -11.72 21.98 29.08
C VAL A 233 -10.76 23.05 29.59
N GLY A 234 -9.53 22.64 29.87
CA GLY A 234 -8.46 23.53 30.31
C GLY A 234 -8.24 24.69 29.34
N ASP A 235 -8.65 25.87 29.80
CA ASP A 235 -7.76 27.01 30.07
C ASP A 235 -7.02 27.64 28.93
N ILE A 236 -7.72 27.94 27.85
CA ILE A 236 -7.21 28.94 26.91
C ILE A 236 -8.32 29.90 26.52
N LYS A 237 -8.68 30.80 27.45
CA LYS A 237 -9.41 32.03 27.13
C LYS A 237 -8.43 33.20 27.25
N VAL A 238 -8.29 33.98 26.19
CA VAL A 238 -7.53 35.24 26.21
C VAL A 238 -8.50 36.32 26.68
N ARG A 239 -8.29 36.88 27.86
CA ARG A 239 -8.86 38.18 28.22
C ARG A 239 -7.82 39.26 27.94
N VAL A 240 -8.29 40.36 27.38
CA VAL A 240 -7.61 41.65 27.43
C VAL A 240 -8.14 42.31 28.69
N ASP A 241 -7.28 42.63 29.66
CA ASP A 241 -7.71 43.39 30.83
C ASP A 241 -7.97 44.83 30.40
N TYR A 242 -9.17 45.30 30.72
CA TYR A 242 -9.43 46.71 30.92
C TYR A 242 -9.26 46.95 32.42
N ASP A 243 -8.42 47.92 32.80
CA ASP A 243 -8.26 48.33 34.20
C ASP A 243 -9.63 48.65 34.80
N GLN A 244 -10.12 47.79 35.69
CA GLN A 244 -11.25 48.11 36.56
C GLN A 244 -10.74 48.90 37.76
N THR A 245 -10.24 50.11 37.51
CA THR A 245 -10.20 51.16 38.53
C THR A 245 -11.46 52.01 38.42
N GLU A 246 -12.63 51.37 38.50
CA GLU A 246 -13.89 52.08 38.79
C GLU A 246 -13.98 52.30 40.30
N GLN A 247 -13.14 53.19 40.82
CA GLN A 247 -13.56 54.01 41.95
C GLN A 247 -14.38 55.17 41.37
N PRO A 248 -15.55 55.53 41.93
CA PRO A 248 -16.28 56.70 41.46
C PRO A 248 -15.39 57.93 41.67
N PHE A 249 -14.86 58.46 40.57
CA PHE A 249 -13.97 59.61 40.56
C PHE A 249 -14.65 60.79 41.28
N LYS A 250 -14.14 61.17 42.45
CA LYS A 250 -14.61 62.35 43.19
C LYS A 250 -14.19 63.68 42.53
N ASP A 251 -13.15 63.66 41.69
CA ASP A 251 -12.60 64.87 41.07
C ASP A 251 -13.03 65.07 39.62
N TYR A 252 -13.71 66.20 39.37
CA TYR A 252 -14.15 66.64 38.04
C TYR A 252 -12.98 66.76 37.04
N TRP A 253 -11.83 67.27 37.48
CA TRP A 253 -10.64 67.44 36.64
C TRP A 253 -9.98 66.11 36.24
N ALA A 254 -9.98 65.12 37.13
CA ALA A 254 -9.49 63.77 36.82
C ALA A 254 -10.34 63.08 35.74
N ARG A 255 -11.68 63.28 35.79
CA ARG A 255 -12.61 62.78 34.77
C ARG A 255 -12.38 63.45 33.41
N LEU A 256 -12.12 64.75 33.38
CA LEU A 256 -11.90 65.50 32.13
C LEU A 256 -10.58 65.10 31.46
N VAL A 257 -9.51 64.91 32.24
CA VAL A 257 -8.22 64.38 31.76
C VAL A 257 -8.34 62.93 31.27
N TYR A 258 -9.10 62.09 31.97
CA TYR A 258 -9.37 60.71 31.54
C TYR A 258 -10.19 60.66 30.23
N MET A 259 -11.24 61.47 30.12
CA MET A 259 -12.04 61.59 28.89
C MET A 259 -11.19 62.12 27.72
N MET A 260 -10.34 63.13 27.94
CA MET A 260 -9.38 63.60 26.93
C MET A 260 -8.36 62.53 26.53
N ASN A 261 -7.95 61.66 27.45
CA ASN A 261 -7.08 60.54 27.14
C ASN A 261 -7.80 59.41 26.39
N ARG A 262 -9.11 59.22 26.61
CA ARG A 262 -9.97 58.29 25.86
C ARG A 262 -10.28 58.72 24.42
N ILE A 263 -10.14 60.01 24.10
CA ILE A 263 -10.23 60.53 22.72
C ILE A 263 -9.04 60.05 21.86
N LYS A 264 -7.95 59.58 22.47
CA LYS A 264 -6.86 58.93 21.74
C LYS A 264 -7.27 57.48 21.44
N PRO A 265 -7.10 56.97 20.20
CA PRO A 265 -7.44 55.59 19.90
C PRO A 265 -6.65 54.63 20.81
N GLU A 266 -7.35 53.86 21.66
CA GLU A 266 -6.78 52.85 22.57
C GLU A 266 -5.95 51.79 21.81
N TYR A 267 -6.26 51.60 20.53
CA TYR A 267 -5.51 50.73 19.63
C TYR A 267 -4.45 51.52 18.85
N LYS A 268 -3.20 51.53 19.34
CA LYS A 268 -2.05 51.84 18.48
C LYS A 268 -1.76 50.60 17.64
N PRO A 269 -1.89 50.66 16.29
CA PRO A 269 -1.55 49.52 15.46
C PRO A 269 -0.11 49.09 15.76
N MET A 270 0.12 47.77 15.84
CA MET A 270 1.43 47.23 16.11
C MET A 270 2.47 47.90 15.20
N PRO A 271 3.57 48.45 15.73
CA PRO A 271 4.50 49.26 14.95
C PRO A 271 4.96 48.48 13.73
N TYR A 272 4.92 49.13 12.55
CA TYR A 272 5.17 48.51 11.25
C TYR A 272 6.47 47.69 11.22
N LYS A 273 7.53 48.15 11.92
CA LYS A 273 8.79 47.41 12.08
C LYS A 273 8.60 46.03 12.72
N ARG A 274 7.76 45.90 13.74
CA ARG A 274 7.45 44.64 14.44
C ARG A 274 6.51 43.77 13.61
N LEU A 275 5.51 44.38 12.97
CA LEU A 275 4.59 43.68 12.06
C LEU A 275 5.34 43.04 10.87
N LYS A 276 6.28 43.79 10.26
CA LYS A 276 7.16 43.31 9.18
C LYS A 276 8.05 42.15 9.64
N LYS A 277 8.53 42.15 10.89
CA LYS A 277 9.28 41.01 11.47
C LYS A 277 8.39 39.76 11.61
N ILE A 278 7.15 39.91 12.08
CA ILE A 278 6.19 38.80 12.24
C ILE A 278 5.79 38.22 10.88
N TYR A 279 5.50 39.07 9.88
CA TYR A 279 5.18 38.61 8.53
C TYR A 279 6.35 37.85 7.91
N LYS A 280 7.58 38.38 7.99
CA LYS A 280 8.78 37.68 7.52
C LYS A 280 9.00 36.35 8.25
N PHE A 281 8.75 36.29 9.56
CA PHE A 281 8.85 35.05 10.34
C PHE A 281 7.81 34.02 9.90
N ARG A 282 6.53 34.41 9.76
CA ARG A 282 5.47 33.50 9.28
C ARG A 282 5.73 33.02 7.87
N GLN A 283 6.21 33.89 6.99
CA GLN A 283 6.58 33.54 5.63
C GLN A 283 7.73 32.52 5.60
N ARG A 284 8.79 32.73 6.40
CA ARG A 284 9.88 31.76 6.58
C ARG A 284 9.37 30.42 7.12
N MET A 285 8.51 30.44 8.14
CA MET A 285 7.95 29.21 8.71
C MET A 285 7.05 28.46 7.72
N ASN A 286 6.25 29.16 6.92
CA ASN A 286 5.45 28.54 5.86
C ASN A 286 6.32 27.99 4.73
N PHE A 287 7.40 28.68 4.37
CA PHE A 287 8.38 28.19 3.41
C PHE A 287 9.07 26.92 3.92
N ILE A 288 9.55 26.93 5.17
CA ILE A 288 10.16 25.76 5.82
C ILE A 288 9.16 24.59 5.89
N ARG A 289 7.89 24.85 6.25
CA ARG A 289 6.85 23.80 6.26
C ARG A 289 6.62 23.18 4.88
N ARG A 290 6.52 24.00 3.83
CA ARG A 290 6.36 23.52 2.44
C ARG A 290 7.60 22.73 2.01
N TYR A 291 8.79 23.25 2.29
CA TYR A 291 10.05 22.57 2.00
C TYR A 291 10.15 21.21 2.70
N LEU A 292 9.85 21.12 4.00
CA LEU A 292 9.82 19.86 4.73
C LEU A 292 8.80 18.87 4.16
N LEU A 293 7.63 19.35 3.73
CA LEU A 293 6.63 18.51 3.08
C LEU A 293 7.11 18.00 1.72
N TYR A 294 7.76 18.84 0.90
CA TYR A 294 8.37 18.40 -0.36
C TYR A 294 9.49 17.39 -0.13
N MET A 295 10.35 17.61 0.87
CA MET A 295 11.39 16.65 1.24
C MET A 295 10.81 15.31 1.70
N LEU A 296 9.73 15.32 2.48
CA LEU A 296 9.03 14.09 2.89
C LEU A 296 8.42 13.37 1.69
N ILE A 297 7.77 14.08 0.76
CA ILE A 297 7.22 13.47 -0.45
C ILE A 297 8.34 12.87 -1.29
N LEU A 298 9.45 13.59 -1.47
CA LEU A 298 10.59 13.14 -2.25
C LEU A 298 11.24 11.89 -1.64
N THR A 299 11.40 11.83 -0.31
CA THR A 299 11.96 10.65 0.36
C THR A 299 11.02 9.45 0.29
N VAL A 300 9.69 9.65 0.41
CA VAL A 300 8.72 8.58 0.22
C VAL A 300 8.76 8.06 -1.22
N LEU A 301 8.80 8.96 -2.21
CA LEU A 301 8.93 8.57 -3.62
C LEU A 301 10.26 7.84 -3.89
N SER A 302 11.36 8.29 -3.29
CA SER A 302 12.66 7.62 -3.47
C SER A 302 12.69 6.25 -2.81
N ILE A 303 12.04 6.08 -1.64
CA ILE A 303 11.87 4.79 -0.99
C ILE A 303 10.98 3.88 -1.85
N CYS A 304 9.85 4.36 -2.36
CA CYS A 304 8.99 3.59 -3.26
C CYS A 304 9.72 3.19 -4.55
N ALA A 305 10.46 4.10 -5.17
CA ALA A 305 11.26 3.81 -6.35
C ALA A 305 12.38 2.81 -6.02
N TYR A 306 13.07 2.97 -4.89
CA TYR A 306 14.09 2.03 -4.44
C TYR A 306 13.51 0.64 -4.18
N LEU A 307 12.38 0.54 -3.48
CA LEU A 307 11.69 -0.73 -3.24
C LEU A 307 11.22 -1.37 -4.54
N MET A 308 10.67 -0.59 -5.47
CA MET A 308 10.28 -1.06 -6.80
C MET A 308 11.49 -1.56 -7.59
N CYS A 309 12.61 -0.82 -7.57
CA CYS A 309 13.86 -1.23 -8.21
C CYS A 309 14.45 -2.48 -7.56
N VAL A 310 14.45 -2.59 -6.23
CA VAL A 310 14.90 -3.78 -5.51
C VAL A 310 14.00 -4.96 -5.81
N ASP A 311 12.67 -4.79 -5.84
CA ASP A 311 11.77 -5.85 -6.26
C ASP A 311 12.03 -6.26 -7.71
N LEU A 312 12.32 -5.33 -8.62
CA LEU A 312 12.70 -5.65 -10.00
C LEU A 312 14.07 -6.35 -10.09
N LEU A 313 15.05 -5.95 -9.27
CA LEU A 313 16.41 -6.50 -9.25
C LEU A 313 16.48 -7.86 -8.55
N VAL A 314 15.81 -8.02 -7.41
CA VAL A 314 15.68 -9.30 -6.68
C VAL A 314 14.79 -10.27 -7.45
N ARG A 315 13.80 -9.75 -8.18
CA ARG A 315 13.03 -10.49 -9.18
C ARG A 315 13.68 -10.41 -10.55
N SER A 316 15.01 -10.24 -10.65
CA SER A 316 15.74 -10.47 -11.89
C SER A 316 15.66 -11.96 -12.22
N ARG A 317 14.50 -12.34 -12.73
CA ARG A 317 14.22 -13.57 -13.46
C ARG A 317 15.03 -13.61 -14.75
N TYR A 318 15.97 -12.69 -14.99
CA TYR A 318 16.82 -12.72 -16.14
C TYR A 318 17.50 -14.08 -16.27
N LEU A 319 18.15 -14.57 -15.20
CA LEU A 319 18.83 -15.86 -15.25
C LEU A 319 17.85 -17.01 -15.50
N VAL A 320 16.71 -17.00 -14.81
CA VAL A 320 15.66 -18.01 -14.92
C VAL A 320 15.03 -18.03 -16.32
N ASN A 321 14.64 -16.87 -16.83
CA ASN A 321 14.04 -16.68 -18.15
C ASN A 321 15.05 -16.97 -19.26
N HIS A 322 16.30 -16.57 -19.09
CA HIS A 322 17.37 -16.85 -20.03
C HIS A 322 17.62 -18.36 -20.11
N GLN A 323 17.76 -19.03 -18.96
CA GLN A 323 17.91 -20.48 -18.91
C GLN A 323 16.72 -21.20 -19.56
N LEU A 324 15.49 -20.78 -19.25
CA LEU A 324 14.29 -21.35 -19.87
C LEU A 324 14.26 -21.11 -21.39
N LYS A 325 14.65 -19.92 -21.86
CA LYS A 325 14.76 -19.59 -23.29
C LYS A 325 15.80 -20.48 -23.96
N GLU A 326 16.98 -20.67 -23.38
CA GLU A 326 18.04 -21.53 -23.92
C GLU A 326 17.56 -22.99 -24.04
N ILE A 327 16.90 -23.52 -23.00
CA ILE A 327 16.34 -24.88 -23.00
C ILE A 327 15.29 -25.04 -24.11
N LEU A 328 14.30 -24.15 -24.16
CA LEU A 328 13.21 -24.23 -25.14
C LEU A 328 13.68 -24.00 -26.57
N THR A 329 14.72 -23.19 -26.79
CA THR A 329 15.29 -22.95 -28.12
C THR A 329 16.39 -23.96 -28.51
N GLY A 330 16.77 -24.86 -27.59
CA GLY A 330 17.84 -25.84 -27.79
C GLY A 330 19.20 -25.18 -27.99
N ASN A 331 19.51 -24.14 -27.22
CA ASN A 331 20.70 -23.30 -27.36
C ASN A 331 20.84 -22.67 -28.75
N GLY A 332 19.76 -22.04 -29.23
CA GLY A 332 19.72 -21.37 -30.54
C GLY A 332 19.52 -22.31 -31.74
N LYS A 333 19.22 -23.60 -31.54
CA LYS A 333 18.83 -24.52 -32.63
C LYS A 333 17.52 -24.08 -33.29
N ALA A 334 16.58 -23.53 -32.52
CA ALA A 334 15.30 -23.04 -33.02
C ALA A 334 15.46 -21.95 -34.11
N GLU A 335 16.43 -21.06 -33.94
CA GLU A 335 16.69 -19.95 -34.86
C GLU A 335 17.26 -20.43 -36.21
N ARG A 336 17.78 -21.66 -36.27
CA ARG A 336 18.36 -22.26 -37.49
C ARG A 336 17.37 -23.11 -38.29
N ILE A 337 16.10 -23.13 -37.89
CA ILE A 337 15.05 -23.91 -38.55
C ILE A 337 14.53 -23.12 -39.76
N HIS A 338 14.74 -23.66 -40.95
CA HIS A 338 14.25 -23.05 -42.20
C HIS A 338 13.23 -23.92 -42.95
N ASN A 339 13.13 -25.21 -42.59
CA ASN A 339 12.30 -26.20 -43.28
C ASN A 339 11.30 -26.85 -42.30
N ASP A 340 10.21 -27.36 -42.84
CA ASP A 340 9.19 -28.15 -42.14
C ASP A 340 9.78 -29.42 -41.50
N VAL A 341 10.66 -30.13 -42.21
CA VAL A 341 11.39 -31.29 -41.68
C VAL A 341 12.30 -30.88 -40.51
N GLY A 342 12.93 -29.71 -40.61
CA GLY A 342 13.76 -29.16 -39.53
C GLY A 342 12.93 -28.81 -38.30
N PHE A 343 11.73 -28.25 -38.50
CA PHE A 343 10.78 -27.98 -37.42
C PHE A 343 10.34 -29.27 -36.74
N ASN A 344 9.99 -30.30 -37.50
CA ASN A 344 9.62 -31.62 -36.97
C ASN A 344 10.75 -32.23 -36.12
N ASN A 345 11.96 -32.33 -36.67
CA ASN A 345 13.10 -32.87 -35.95
C ASN A 345 13.37 -32.07 -34.67
N PHE A 346 13.30 -30.74 -34.72
CA PHE A 346 13.47 -29.91 -33.53
C PHE A 346 12.40 -30.16 -32.46
N THR A 347 11.13 -30.28 -32.85
CA THR A 347 10.05 -30.53 -31.91
C THR A 347 10.17 -31.88 -31.20
N VAL A 348 10.52 -32.94 -31.95
CA VAL A 348 10.63 -34.31 -31.39
C VAL A 348 11.95 -34.50 -30.65
N ASP A 349 13.07 -34.03 -31.19
CA ASP A 349 14.40 -34.30 -30.61
C ASP A 349 14.78 -33.34 -29.48
N ASN A 350 14.20 -32.13 -29.45
CA ASN A 350 14.57 -31.08 -28.50
C ASN A 350 13.37 -30.60 -27.66
N LEU A 351 12.33 -30.03 -28.28
CA LEU A 351 11.26 -29.35 -27.54
C LEU A 351 10.50 -30.29 -26.58
N LEU A 352 10.00 -31.42 -27.08
CA LEU A 352 9.23 -32.36 -26.26
C LEU A 352 10.07 -33.01 -25.14
N PRO A 353 11.29 -33.52 -25.41
CA PRO A 353 12.16 -34.04 -24.34
C PRO A 353 12.56 -32.99 -23.30
N SER A 354 12.80 -31.74 -23.72
CA SER A 354 13.20 -30.65 -22.81
C SER A 354 12.07 -30.21 -21.87
N ILE A 355 10.80 -30.45 -22.22
CA ILE A 355 9.63 -30.12 -21.38
C ILE A 355 9.20 -31.30 -20.50
N HIS A 356 9.43 -32.55 -20.94
CA HIS A 356 8.93 -33.77 -20.30
C HIS A 356 10.03 -34.67 -19.71
N ARG A 357 11.07 -34.10 -19.10
CA ARG A 357 12.17 -34.86 -18.49
C ARG A 357 11.71 -35.63 -17.24
N THR A 358 11.89 -36.95 -17.21
CA THR A 358 11.46 -37.81 -16.10
C THR A 358 12.60 -38.38 -15.25
N ARG A 359 13.82 -38.41 -15.80
CA ARG A 359 15.01 -38.99 -15.17
C ARG A 359 16.07 -37.94 -14.88
N TRP A 360 16.72 -38.09 -13.73
CA TRP A 360 17.95 -37.39 -13.35
C TRP A 360 19.12 -37.75 -14.28
N TYR A 361 20.20 -36.97 -14.19
CA TYR A 361 21.45 -37.22 -14.91
C TYR A 361 22.07 -38.61 -14.60
N ASN A 362 21.78 -39.19 -13.44
CA ASN A 362 22.24 -40.51 -13.02
C ASN A 362 21.27 -41.65 -13.43
N GLY A 363 20.24 -41.35 -14.22
CA GLY A 363 19.23 -42.32 -14.67
C GLY A 363 18.16 -42.64 -13.64
N GLN A 364 18.24 -42.12 -12.41
CA GLN A 364 17.19 -42.31 -11.41
C GLN A 364 15.97 -41.45 -11.73
N PHE A 365 14.81 -41.92 -11.27
CA PHE A 365 13.54 -41.23 -11.45
C PHE A 365 13.40 -40.00 -10.55
N LEU A 366 12.80 -38.93 -11.09
CA LEU A 366 12.47 -37.71 -10.35
C LEU A 366 11.35 -37.96 -9.33
N LYS A 367 11.40 -37.24 -8.20
CA LYS A 367 10.40 -37.35 -7.14
C LYS A 367 9.05 -36.80 -7.62
N ARG A 368 7.98 -37.59 -7.43
CA ARG A 368 6.60 -37.24 -7.79
C ARG A 368 5.86 -36.54 -6.65
N ASP A 369 4.96 -35.63 -6.99
CA ASP A 369 3.96 -35.12 -6.05
C ASP A 369 2.78 -36.13 -5.97
N PRO A 370 2.37 -36.60 -4.77
CA PRO A 370 1.28 -37.57 -4.61
C PRO A 370 -0.07 -37.13 -5.20
N LYS A 371 -0.26 -35.84 -5.51
CA LYS A 371 -1.49 -35.30 -6.11
C LYS A 371 -1.55 -35.41 -7.64
N GLU A 372 -0.51 -35.92 -8.30
CA GLU A 372 -0.44 -35.96 -9.76
C GLU A 372 -1.21 -37.16 -10.36
N PRO A 373 -1.87 -36.99 -11.52
CA PRO A 373 -2.59 -38.06 -12.19
C PRO A 373 -1.66 -39.23 -12.59
N GLY A 374 -2.20 -40.44 -12.72
CA GLY A 374 -1.42 -41.64 -13.10
C GLY A 374 -0.73 -42.37 -11.93
N ARG A 375 -1.27 -42.30 -10.70
CA ARG A 375 -0.69 -42.94 -9.50
C ARG A 375 -0.57 -44.47 -9.61
N ASN A 376 -1.44 -45.12 -10.38
CA ASN A 376 -1.58 -46.58 -10.40
C ASN A 376 -0.93 -47.26 -11.61
N GLU A 377 -0.32 -46.49 -12.51
CA GLU A 377 0.25 -47.02 -13.76
C GLU A 377 1.77 -47.13 -13.61
N THR A 378 2.27 -48.35 -13.77
CA THR A 378 3.71 -48.68 -13.69
C THR A 378 4.50 -48.24 -14.92
N ASN A 379 3.82 -47.73 -15.96
CA ASN A 379 4.43 -47.40 -17.23
C ASN A 379 5.08 -46.01 -17.16
N GLU A 380 6.36 -45.95 -17.51
CA GLU A 380 7.17 -44.72 -17.55
C GLU A 380 6.57 -43.65 -18.48
N THR A 381 5.75 -44.07 -19.45
CA THR A 381 5.10 -43.21 -20.45
C THR A 381 4.07 -42.28 -19.85
N ASN A 382 3.54 -42.58 -18.65
CA ASN A 382 2.42 -41.82 -18.08
C ASN A 382 2.86 -40.80 -17.01
N TRP A 383 4.15 -40.48 -17.01
CA TRP A 383 4.78 -39.64 -15.99
C TRP A 383 4.88 -38.18 -16.43
N LYS A 384 4.29 -37.30 -15.63
CA LYS A 384 4.48 -35.85 -15.79
C LYS A 384 5.93 -35.47 -15.51
N GLY A 385 6.63 -35.06 -16.57
CA GLY A 385 8.03 -34.64 -16.51
C GLY A 385 8.24 -33.24 -15.92
N TRP A 386 9.50 -32.98 -15.59
CA TRP A 386 10.06 -31.66 -15.32
C TRP A 386 10.70 -31.11 -16.60
N CYS A 387 10.99 -29.80 -16.63
CA CYS A 387 11.86 -29.28 -17.67
C CYS A 387 13.30 -29.78 -17.47
N GLU A 388 14.11 -29.68 -18.52
CA GLU A 388 15.50 -30.14 -18.56
C GLU A 388 16.40 -29.60 -17.42
N ASP A 389 16.05 -28.46 -16.84
CA ASP A 389 16.78 -27.87 -15.70
C ASP A 389 16.40 -28.41 -14.32
N TYR A 390 15.43 -29.33 -14.25
CA TYR A 390 14.92 -29.93 -13.01
C TYR A 390 14.30 -28.93 -12.01
N ASN A 391 14.13 -27.66 -12.41
CA ASN A 391 13.62 -26.58 -11.56
C ASN A 391 12.22 -26.14 -12.01
N HIS A 392 11.97 -26.13 -13.33
CA HIS A 392 10.67 -25.78 -13.87
C HIS A 392 9.81 -27.01 -14.10
N LYS A 393 8.51 -26.84 -13.90
CA LYS A 393 7.51 -27.87 -14.15
C LYS A 393 6.41 -27.31 -15.03
N LEU A 394 6.01 -28.08 -16.03
CA LEU A 394 4.93 -27.72 -16.92
C LEU A 394 3.61 -27.57 -16.15
N LEU A 395 2.89 -26.48 -16.39
CA LEU A 395 1.52 -26.27 -15.91
C LEU A 395 0.56 -26.48 -17.09
N GLY A 396 -0.43 -27.34 -16.91
CA GLY A 396 -1.32 -27.74 -18.00
C GLY A 396 -0.62 -28.65 -19.03
N VAL A 397 -1.00 -28.50 -20.29
CA VAL A 397 -0.46 -29.24 -21.44
C VAL A 397 0.00 -28.26 -22.52
N PRO A 398 1.05 -28.59 -23.30
CA PRO A 398 1.48 -27.76 -24.41
C PRO A 398 0.42 -27.77 -25.52
N ARG A 399 0.37 -26.70 -26.31
CA ARG A 399 -0.67 -26.51 -27.33
C ARG A 399 -0.03 -26.05 -28.61
N ILE A 400 -0.24 -26.81 -29.68
CA ILE A 400 0.18 -26.42 -31.02
C ILE A 400 -1.01 -25.77 -31.72
N ARG A 401 -0.79 -24.60 -32.31
CA ARG A 401 -1.80 -23.85 -33.05
C ARG A 401 -1.29 -23.48 -34.42
N GLN A 402 -2.13 -23.60 -35.43
CA GLN A 402 -1.80 -23.33 -36.82
C GLN A 402 -2.77 -22.34 -37.45
N GLN A 403 -2.23 -21.43 -38.25
CA GLN A 403 -2.98 -20.56 -39.15
C GLN A 403 -2.62 -20.84 -40.61
N ARG A 404 -3.65 -20.87 -41.46
CA ARG A 404 -3.51 -21.27 -42.87
C ARG A 404 -4.39 -20.45 -43.81
N LEU A 405 -3.98 -20.39 -45.08
CA LEU A 405 -4.72 -19.70 -46.13
C LEU A 405 -5.93 -20.49 -46.60
N SER A 406 -7.03 -19.79 -46.86
CA SER A 406 -8.26 -20.28 -47.47
C SER A 406 -8.12 -20.50 -48.98
N LEU A 407 -8.91 -21.46 -49.49
CA LEU A 407 -9.06 -21.75 -50.93
C LEU A 407 -10.11 -20.86 -51.62
N ASN A 408 -10.61 -19.82 -50.96
CA ASN A 408 -11.69 -18.98 -51.48
C ASN A 408 -11.27 -18.14 -52.72
N LEU A 409 -12.27 -17.77 -53.54
CA LEU A 409 -12.11 -16.99 -54.78
C LEU A 409 -11.27 -15.70 -54.62
N PHE A 410 -11.36 -15.03 -53.47
CA PHE A 410 -10.59 -13.81 -53.21
C PHE A 410 -9.08 -14.06 -53.17
N ALA A 411 -8.62 -15.17 -52.60
CA ALA A 411 -7.21 -15.55 -52.61
C ALA A 411 -6.67 -15.75 -54.04
N THR A 412 -7.54 -16.14 -54.98
CA THR A 412 -7.16 -16.40 -56.38
C THR A 412 -7.10 -15.16 -57.27
N LYS A 413 -7.57 -13.99 -56.78
CA LYS A 413 -7.58 -12.75 -57.57
C LYS A 413 -6.18 -12.14 -57.75
N ASP A 414 -5.25 -12.45 -56.86
CA ASP A 414 -3.87 -11.92 -56.88
C ASP A 414 -2.97 -12.61 -57.91
N VAL A 415 -3.46 -13.68 -58.56
CA VAL A 415 -2.72 -14.33 -59.65
C VAL A 415 -2.93 -13.56 -60.94
N SER A 416 -1.84 -13.16 -61.60
CA SER A 416 -1.83 -12.52 -62.92
C SER A 416 -2.73 -13.27 -63.91
N GLY A 417 -3.45 -12.51 -64.73
CA GLY A 417 -4.44 -13.03 -65.68
C GLY A 417 -3.87 -14.06 -66.66
N TYR A 418 -2.57 -13.97 -66.97
CA TYR A 418 -1.85 -14.95 -67.78
C TYR A 418 -1.87 -16.33 -67.12
N PHE A 419 -1.38 -16.45 -65.88
CA PHE A 419 -1.36 -17.70 -65.11
C PHE A 419 -2.76 -18.23 -64.76
N ARG A 420 -3.75 -17.36 -64.64
CA ARG A 420 -5.15 -17.76 -64.43
C ARG A 420 -5.71 -18.55 -65.62
N ARG A 421 -5.36 -18.16 -66.85
CA ARG A 421 -5.74 -18.87 -68.08
C ARG A 421 -5.05 -20.23 -68.19
N PHE A 422 -3.77 -20.33 -67.83
CA PHE A 422 -3.03 -21.61 -67.77
C PHE A 422 -3.55 -22.56 -66.68
N ARG A 423 -4.12 -22.06 -65.58
CA ARG A 423 -4.76 -22.89 -64.55
C ARG A 423 -6.08 -23.52 -65.05
N LEU A 424 -6.84 -22.79 -65.85
CA LEU A 424 -8.12 -23.24 -66.41
C LEU A 424 -7.94 -24.25 -67.57
N ALA A 425 -6.86 -24.12 -68.34
CA ALA A 425 -6.50 -25.02 -69.41
C ALA A 425 -5.68 -26.22 -68.89
N GLY A 426 -6.35 -27.27 -68.42
CA GLY A 426 -5.88 -28.68 -68.41
C GLY A 426 -4.53 -29.06 -67.78
N ASN A 427 -4.55 -30.04 -66.86
CA ASN A 427 -3.43 -30.77 -66.22
C ASN A 427 -2.36 -29.98 -65.44
N LEU A 428 -2.10 -28.69 -65.74
CA LEU A 428 -1.19 -27.85 -64.96
C LEU A 428 -1.80 -27.21 -63.71
N SER A 429 -3.13 -27.30 -63.53
CA SER A 429 -3.81 -26.90 -62.30
C SER A 429 -3.29 -27.63 -61.05
N ARG A 430 -2.65 -28.80 -61.23
CA ARG A 430 -1.97 -29.54 -60.16
C ARG A 430 -0.69 -28.85 -59.65
N TYR A 431 0.00 -28.08 -60.50
CA TYR A 431 1.29 -27.44 -60.18
C TYR A 431 1.14 -26.01 -59.65
N PHE A 432 0.10 -25.28 -60.07
CA PHE A 432 -0.18 -23.91 -59.63
C PHE A 432 -1.36 -23.83 -58.64
N LYS A 433 -1.39 -24.72 -57.62
CA LYS A 433 -2.54 -24.86 -56.72
C LYS A 433 -2.77 -23.66 -55.79
N PHE A 434 -1.73 -22.92 -55.39
CA PHE A 434 -1.85 -21.94 -54.32
C PHE A 434 -1.17 -20.61 -54.68
N PRO A 435 -1.88 -19.47 -54.57
CA PRO A 435 -1.22 -18.17 -54.51
C PRO A 435 -0.49 -18.06 -53.16
N LEU A 436 0.83 -17.92 -53.20
CA LEU A 436 1.66 -17.74 -52.01
C LEU A 436 1.57 -16.29 -51.52
N THR A 437 0.44 -15.92 -50.93
CA THR A 437 0.22 -14.59 -50.34
C THR A 437 0.50 -14.61 -48.83
N PHE A 438 0.67 -13.43 -48.24
CA PHE A 438 0.66 -13.25 -46.79
C PHE A 438 -0.73 -13.53 -46.22
N ILE A 439 -0.80 -13.93 -44.95
CA ILE A 439 -2.08 -14.17 -44.27
C ILE A 439 -2.70 -12.84 -43.83
N THR A 440 -4.00 -12.74 -44.03
CA THR A 440 -4.87 -11.62 -43.62
C THR A 440 -6.18 -12.21 -43.14
N LEU A 441 -6.92 -11.44 -42.34
CA LEU A 441 -8.25 -11.86 -41.87
C LEU A 441 -9.21 -12.25 -43.02
N LEU A 442 -9.02 -11.69 -44.22
CA LEU A 442 -9.88 -11.94 -45.37
C LEU A 442 -9.53 -13.22 -46.14
N ASN A 443 -8.28 -13.68 -46.08
CA ASN A 443 -7.81 -14.84 -46.85
C ASN A 443 -7.50 -16.05 -45.96
N GLU A 444 -7.82 -16.00 -44.68
CA GLU A 444 -7.65 -17.10 -43.72
C GLU A 444 -8.76 -18.15 -43.81
N ASP A 445 -8.41 -19.39 -43.46
CA ASP A 445 -9.29 -20.56 -43.56
C ASP A 445 -10.05 -20.87 -42.27
N TYR A 446 -11.36 -20.63 -42.28
CA TYR A 446 -12.27 -20.89 -41.14
C TYR A 446 -13.09 -22.18 -41.28
N LYS A 447 -12.83 -23.02 -42.28
CA LYS A 447 -13.65 -24.21 -42.55
C LYS A 447 -13.32 -25.37 -41.61
N THR A 448 -14.27 -26.28 -41.43
CA THR A 448 -14.04 -27.56 -40.73
C THR A 448 -13.57 -28.61 -41.72
N TYR A 449 -12.55 -29.38 -41.33
CA TYR A 449 -12.00 -30.45 -42.15
C TYR A 449 -12.02 -31.79 -41.41
N LEU A 450 -12.03 -32.87 -42.18
CA LEU A 450 -11.60 -34.16 -41.69
C LEU A 450 -10.08 -34.17 -41.51
N VAL A 451 -9.60 -35.14 -40.75
CA VAL A 451 -8.17 -35.43 -40.63
C VAL A 451 -7.56 -35.60 -42.03
N GLY A 452 -6.45 -34.91 -42.32
CA GLY A 452 -5.86 -34.90 -43.67
C GLY A 452 -6.32 -33.75 -44.59
N TRP A 453 -7.07 -32.77 -44.05
CA TRP A 453 -7.59 -31.60 -44.77
C TRP A 453 -8.64 -31.89 -45.84
N GLU A 454 -9.39 -32.99 -45.72
CA GLU A 454 -10.51 -33.30 -46.60
C GLU A 454 -11.76 -32.50 -46.20
N THR A 455 -12.56 -32.08 -47.18
CA THR A 455 -13.75 -31.26 -46.93
C THR A 455 -14.79 -32.06 -46.18
N TYR A 456 -15.15 -31.60 -44.98
CA TYR A 456 -16.21 -32.23 -44.20
C TYR A 456 -17.59 -31.77 -44.69
N ASP A 457 -18.43 -32.74 -45.03
CA ASP A 457 -19.85 -32.52 -45.31
C ASP A 457 -20.69 -33.43 -44.41
N LYS A 458 -21.44 -32.82 -43.49
CA LYS A 458 -22.27 -33.51 -42.49
C LYS A 458 -23.27 -34.47 -43.13
N LYS A 459 -23.77 -34.17 -44.34
CA LYS A 459 -24.73 -35.03 -45.05
C LYS A 459 -24.09 -36.32 -45.58
N LYS A 460 -22.80 -36.28 -45.94
CA LYS A 460 -22.08 -37.40 -46.53
C LYS A 460 -21.35 -38.25 -45.50
N HIS A 461 -20.81 -37.61 -44.46
CA HIS A 461 -19.89 -38.26 -43.51
C HIS A 461 -20.54 -38.59 -42.16
N GLY A 462 -21.78 -38.15 -41.92
CA GLY A 462 -22.45 -38.36 -40.64
C GLY A 462 -21.78 -37.60 -39.49
N ASN A 463 -21.94 -38.09 -38.26
CA ASN A 463 -21.36 -37.46 -37.07
C ASN A 463 -19.99 -38.07 -36.78
N VAL A 464 -18.93 -37.31 -37.07
CA VAL A 464 -17.53 -37.72 -36.84
C VAL A 464 -17.05 -37.15 -35.51
N THR A 465 -16.36 -37.97 -34.70
CA THR A 465 -15.87 -37.58 -33.37
C THR A 465 -14.63 -36.69 -33.42
N HIS A 466 -13.75 -36.90 -34.41
CA HIS A 466 -12.51 -36.14 -34.56
C HIS A 466 -12.55 -35.33 -35.85
N LEU A 467 -12.73 -34.03 -35.70
CA LEU A 467 -12.74 -33.05 -36.78
C LEU A 467 -11.68 -31.99 -36.50
N TRP A 468 -11.01 -31.53 -37.54
CA TRP A 468 -10.17 -30.34 -37.48
C TRP A 468 -11.06 -29.12 -37.59
N THR A 469 -11.52 -28.65 -36.42
CA THR A 469 -12.35 -27.47 -36.27
C THR A 469 -11.51 -26.24 -35.98
N HIS A 470 -11.74 -25.17 -36.73
CA HIS A 470 -11.16 -23.88 -36.46
C HIS A 470 -11.73 -23.30 -35.14
N SER A 471 -10.86 -23.05 -34.17
CA SER A 471 -11.22 -22.47 -32.86
C SER A 471 -11.26 -20.94 -32.95
N LYS A 472 -12.24 -20.30 -32.30
CA LYS A 472 -12.34 -18.83 -32.27
C LYS A 472 -11.44 -18.23 -31.18
N ILE A 473 -11.18 -16.93 -31.25
CA ILE A 473 -10.35 -16.18 -30.28
C ILE A 473 -10.89 -16.34 -28.85
N HIS A 474 -12.20 -16.28 -28.66
CA HIS A 474 -12.82 -16.45 -27.35
C HIS A 474 -12.65 -17.87 -26.78
N ASP A 475 -12.60 -18.88 -27.64
CA ASP A 475 -12.47 -20.28 -27.21
C ASP A 475 -11.03 -20.62 -26.81
N THR A 476 -10.05 -19.93 -27.41
CA THR A 476 -8.63 -20.16 -27.15
C THR A 476 -8.07 -19.34 -26.01
N GLU A 477 -8.82 -18.34 -25.51
CA GLU A 477 -8.44 -17.36 -24.48
C GLU A 477 -7.09 -16.67 -24.77
N THR A 478 -6.70 -16.62 -26.05
CA THR A 478 -5.46 -15.97 -26.50
C THR A 478 -5.77 -14.71 -27.28
N ASP A 479 -5.01 -13.66 -26.99
CA ASP A 479 -5.08 -12.39 -27.71
C ASP A 479 -4.23 -12.45 -29.00
N ILE A 480 -3.84 -11.29 -29.52
CA ILE A 480 -3.02 -11.14 -30.73
C ILE A 480 -1.53 -11.30 -30.41
N TYR A 481 -0.81 -11.98 -31.31
CA TYR A 481 0.65 -12.08 -31.30
C TYR A 481 1.24 -11.32 -32.49
N GLU A 482 2.21 -10.44 -32.25
CA GLU A 482 2.93 -9.74 -33.30
C GLU A 482 4.24 -10.48 -33.63
N GLY A 483 4.38 -10.94 -34.87
CA GLY A 483 5.60 -11.57 -35.35
C GLY A 483 6.57 -10.57 -36.00
N GLU A 484 7.74 -11.06 -36.42
CA GLU A 484 8.78 -10.25 -37.09
C GLU A 484 8.32 -9.62 -38.41
N THR A 485 7.29 -10.19 -39.04
CA THR A 485 6.67 -9.68 -40.27
C THR A 485 5.87 -8.39 -40.03
N GLY A 486 5.65 -7.99 -38.78
CA GLY A 486 4.81 -6.84 -38.40
C GLY A 486 3.31 -7.10 -38.61
N ILE A 487 2.93 -8.32 -38.96
CA ILE A 487 1.52 -8.71 -39.14
C ILE A 487 0.98 -9.21 -37.79
N PRO A 488 -0.15 -8.67 -37.31
CA PRO A 488 -0.80 -9.18 -36.10
C PRO A 488 -1.47 -10.53 -36.39
N TYR A 489 -1.09 -11.56 -35.63
CA TYR A 489 -1.67 -12.89 -35.67
C TYR A 489 -2.66 -13.08 -34.52
N PRO A 490 -3.98 -12.99 -34.76
CA PRO A 490 -5.00 -13.19 -33.73
C PRO A 490 -4.95 -14.60 -33.13
N GLY A 491 -5.45 -14.78 -31.91
CA GLY A 491 -5.39 -16.03 -31.15
C GLY A 491 -6.24 -17.21 -31.66
N HIS A 492 -6.90 -17.09 -32.81
CA HIS A 492 -7.70 -18.17 -33.38
C HIS A 492 -6.88 -19.10 -34.30
N GLY A 493 -7.44 -20.23 -34.71
CA GLY A 493 -6.78 -21.15 -35.64
C GLY A 493 -7.18 -22.61 -35.42
N TYR A 494 -6.47 -23.52 -36.07
CA TYR A 494 -6.57 -24.95 -35.79
C TYR A 494 -5.66 -25.27 -34.61
N VAL A 495 -6.27 -25.71 -33.51
CA VAL A 495 -5.61 -25.91 -32.23
C VAL A 495 -5.63 -27.37 -31.88
N GLU A 496 -4.48 -27.90 -31.52
CA GLU A 496 -4.33 -29.27 -31.04
C GLU A 496 -3.56 -29.26 -29.71
N LEU A 497 -4.14 -29.91 -28.72
CA LEU A 497 -3.53 -30.08 -27.41
C LEU A 497 -2.62 -31.30 -27.43
N LEU A 498 -1.43 -31.15 -26.88
CA LEU A 498 -0.54 -32.25 -26.56
C LEU A 498 -0.89 -32.80 -25.18
N TYR A 499 -0.04 -33.65 -24.64
CA TYR A 499 -0.25 -34.31 -23.35
C TYR A 499 0.75 -33.82 -22.31
N TRP A 500 0.53 -34.19 -21.05
CA TRP A 500 1.45 -33.90 -19.94
C TRP A 500 2.70 -34.81 -19.95
N ASN A 501 2.71 -35.82 -20.83
CA ASN A 501 3.70 -36.88 -20.93
C ASN A 501 4.44 -36.78 -22.26
N GLN A 502 5.69 -37.24 -22.28
CA GLN A 502 6.50 -37.24 -23.50
C GLN A 502 5.90 -38.19 -24.56
N GLY A 503 5.65 -39.45 -24.21
CA GLY A 503 5.25 -40.47 -25.18
C GLY A 503 3.92 -40.16 -25.87
N GLU A 504 2.87 -39.80 -25.11
CA GLU A 504 1.57 -39.44 -25.67
C GLU A 504 1.64 -38.14 -26.51
N SER A 505 2.49 -37.18 -26.11
CA SER A 505 2.71 -35.95 -26.88
C SER A 505 3.42 -36.23 -28.20
N GLU A 506 4.44 -37.10 -28.20
CA GLU A 506 5.13 -37.54 -29.41
C GLU A 506 4.19 -38.31 -30.35
N GLU A 507 3.38 -39.23 -29.82
CA GLU A 507 2.38 -39.95 -30.62
C GLU A 507 1.37 -38.99 -31.26
N ARG A 508 0.81 -38.06 -30.46
CA ARG A 508 -0.14 -37.07 -30.94
C ARG A 508 0.48 -36.17 -32.00
N TYR A 509 1.70 -35.70 -31.79
CA TYR A 509 2.42 -34.85 -32.73
C TYR A 509 2.78 -35.58 -34.03
N ASN A 510 3.27 -36.82 -33.94
CA ASN A 510 3.55 -37.67 -35.09
C ASN A 510 2.27 -37.94 -35.91
N ALA A 511 1.12 -38.13 -35.25
CA ALA A 511 -0.16 -38.25 -35.94
C ALA A 511 -0.53 -36.97 -36.69
N LEU A 512 -0.22 -35.77 -36.17
CA LEU A 512 -0.43 -34.51 -36.90
C LEU A 512 0.43 -34.45 -38.17
N ILE A 513 1.70 -34.84 -38.07
CA ILE A 513 2.62 -34.84 -39.21
C ILE A 513 2.18 -35.83 -40.28
N MET A 514 1.82 -37.06 -39.89
CA MET A 514 1.32 -38.08 -40.82
C MET A 514 0.06 -37.61 -41.57
N ASN A 515 -0.78 -36.83 -40.90
CA ASN A 515 -1.99 -36.25 -41.47
C ASN A 515 -1.75 -34.92 -42.21
N LYS A 516 -0.50 -34.56 -42.50
CA LYS A 516 -0.12 -33.34 -43.23
C LYS A 516 -0.65 -32.06 -42.57
N PHE A 517 -0.61 -32.00 -41.25
CA PHE A 517 -0.97 -30.78 -40.50
C PHE A 517 -0.19 -29.58 -41.04
N LEU A 518 1.12 -29.74 -41.30
CA LEU A 518 1.93 -28.77 -42.03
C LEU A 518 1.83 -29.01 -43.54
N ASP A 519 1.40 -27.99 -44.28
CA ASP A 519 1.23 -28.01 -45.73
C ASP A 519 1.60 -26.65 -46.36
N ASN A 520 1.58 -26.57 -47.69
CA ASN A 520 1.90 -25.32 -48.41
C ASN A 520 0.94 -24.15 -48.10
N ARG A 521 -0.23 -24.41 -47.48
CA ARG A 521 -1.21 -23.39 -47.10
C ARG A 521 -0.92 -22.82 -45.71
N THR A 522 -0.11 -23.52 -44.92
CA THR A 522 0.32 -23.10 -43.59
C THR A 522 1.13 -21.82 -43.69
N ARG A 523 0.88 -20.87 -42.78
CA ARG A 523 1.64 -19.61 -42.73
C ARG A 523 2.31 -19.40 -41.39
N VAL A 524 1.63 -19.75 -40.31
CA VAL A 524 2.19 -19.62 -38.96
C VAL A 524 1.80 -20.82 -38.12
N VAL A 525 2.76 -21.28 -37.32
CA VAL A 525 2.59 -22.30 -36.30
C VAL A 525 3.08 -21.71 -34.99
N PHE A 526 2.29 -21.89 -33.94
CA PHE A 526 2.62 -21.55 -32.57
C PHE A 526 2.72 -22.87 -31.80
N ALA A 527 3.77 -23.02 -30.99
CA ALA A 527 4.02 -24.22 -30.19
C ALA A 527 4.34 -23.83 -28.74
#